data_AF-A0A1V8NTY5-F1
#
_entry.id   AF-A0A1V8NTY5-F1
#
_cell.length_a   1.000
_cell.length_b   1.000
_cell.length_c   1.000
_cell.angle_alpha   90.00
_cell.angle_beta   90.00
_cell.angle_gamma   90.00
#
_symmetry.space_group_name_H-M   'P 1'
#
loop_
_entity.id
_entity.type
_entity.pdbx_description
1 polymer ?
#
loop_
_entity_poly.entity_id
_entity_poly.type
_entity_poly.pdbx_seq_one_letter_code
_entity_poly.pdbx_strand_id
1 'polypeptide(L)'
;MTTSSFNGITLVHPDCNEWHLMWSALGEHKANQALSQPAVAEHFGEVWQYMETREVRMFGLRKGYFHFFRHRMHPTGGVNYSIRLPASLQFDSTTLIAGFTCYV
;
A
#
# COMPACT_ATOMS: atom_id res chain seq x y z
N MET A 1 4.09 -26.49 20.73
CA MET A 1 4.94 -25.38 20.27
C MET A 1 4.04 -24.26 19.79
N THR A 2 3.87 -23.24 20.61
CA THR A 2 3.14 -22.02 20.27
C THR A 2 4.08 -21.14 19.43
N THR A 3 3.96 -21.22 18.11
CA THR A 3 4.54 -20.20 17.23
C THR A 3 3.78 -18.91 17.49
N SER A 4 4.35 -18.05 18.33
CA SER A 4 4.01 -16.64 18.34
C SER A 4 4.41 -16.09 16.97
N SER A 5 3.47 -16.15 16.02
CA SER A 5 3.57 -15.47 14.74
C SER A 5 3.50 -13.99 15.04
N PHE A 6 4.66 -13.39 15.33
CA PHE A 6 4.84 -11.95 15.11
C PHE A 6 4.52 -11.72 13.63
N ASN A 7 3.30 -11.28 13.35
CA ASN A 7 2.86 -10.90 12.01
C ASN A 7 3.64 -9.64 11.60
N GLY A 8 4.88 -9.83 11.15
CA GLY A 8 5.66 -8.77 10.52
C GLY A 8 4.89 -8.26 9.33
N ILE A 9 4.66 -6.95 9.28
CA ILE A 9 4.16 -6.34 8.06
C ILE A 9 5.30 -6.33 7.05
N THR A 10 5.00 -6.58 5.79
CA THR A 10 6.00 -6.48 4.73
C THR A 10 5.81 -5.17 4.02
N LEU A 11 6.87 -4.38 3.87
CA LEU A 11 6.84 -3.09 3.19
C LEU A 11 7.81 -3.11 2.02
N VAL A 12 7.50 -2.38 0.97
CA VAL A 12 8.46 -2.09 -0.09
C VAL A 12 9.52 -1.13 0.46
N HIS A 13 10.79 -1.40 0.19
CA HIS A 13 11.89 -0.52 0.57
C HIS A 13 11.65 0.90 0.03
N PRO A 14 11.75 1.95 0.86
CA PRO A 14 11.62 3.32 0.40
C PRO A 14 12.57 3.65 -0.75
N ASP A 15 12.14 4.54 -1.65
CA ASP A 15 12.93 5.06 -2.78
C ASP A 15 13.42 4.02 -3.80
N CYS A 16 12.92 2.77 -3.76
CA CYS A 16 13.10 1.84 -4.87
C CYS A 16 12.09 2.13 -5.99
N ASN A 17 12.30 1.52 -7.17
CA ASN A 17 11.41 1.74 -8.31
C ASN A 17 9.94 1.40 -7.98
N GLU A 18 9.69 0.29 -7.28
CA GLU A 18 8.32 -0.09 -6.91
C GLU A 18 7.67 0.92 -5.98
N TRP A 19 8.44 1.50 -5.05
CA TRP A 19 7.95 2.53 -4.14
C TRP A 19 7.38 3.71 -4.92
N HIS A 20 8.10 4.20 -5.93
CA HIS A 20 7.62 5.30 -6.75
C HIS A 20 6.42 4.89 -7.63
N LEU A 21 6.44 3.68 -8.18
CA LEU A 21 5.35 3.15 -9.01
C LEU A 21 4.04 3.00 -8.20
N MET A 22 4.10 2.48 -6.97
CA MET A 22 2.90 2.30 -6.16
C MET A 22 2.26 3.64 -5.76
N TRP A 23 3.07 4.65 -5.44
CA TRP A 23 2.56 6.00 -5.12
C TRP A 23 2.00 6.71 -6.35
N SER A 24 2.61 6.52 -7.52
CA SER A 24 2.06 7.01 -8.80
C SER A 24 0.72 6.37 -9.12
N ALA A 25 0.64 5.04 -9.02
CA ALA A 25 -0.60 4.29 -9.26
C ALA A 25 -1.71 4.67 -8.26
N LEU A 26 -1.34 5.00 -7.02
CA LEU A 26 -2.28 5.54 -6.04
C LEU A 26 -2.82 6.90 -6.48
N GLY A 27 -1.98 7.81 -6.96
CA GLY A 27 -2.41 9.10 -7.49
C GLY A 27 -3.34 8.98 -8.70
N GLU A 28 -3.09 8.01 -9.58
CA GLU A 28 -3.91 7.77 -10.78
C GLU A 28 -5.26 7.08 -10.48
N HIS A 29 -5.44 6.56 -9.26
CA HIS A 29 -6.67 5.87 -8.89
C HIS A 29 -7.89 6.80 -9.01
N LYS A 30 -9.01 6.28 -9.53
CA LYS A 30 -10.26 7.03 -9.78
C LYS A 30 -10.77 7.87 -8.60
N ALA A 31 -10.50 7.42 -7.37
CA ALA A 31 -10.89 8.16 -6.15
C ALA A 31 -10.07 9.46 -5.96
N ASN A 32 -8.85 9.49 -6.51
CA ASN A 32 -7.87 10.53 -6.29
C ASN A 32 -7.77 11.50 -7.48
N GLN A 33 -8.23 11.12 -8.67
CA GLN A 33 -8.17 11.92 -9.90
C GLN A 33 -8.83 13.31 -9.79
N ALA A 34 -9.83 13.46 -8.92
CA ALA A 34 -10.51 14.74 -8.69
C ALA A 34 -9.81 15.65 -7.66
N LEU A 35 -8.71 15.20 -7.04
CA LEU A 35 -8.00 15.91 -6.00
C LEU A 35 -6.89 16.78 -6.57
N SER A 36 -6.57 17.90 -5.90
CA SER A 36 -5.46 18.78 -6.27
C SER A 36 -4.09 18.11 -6.14
N GLN A 37 -3.94 17.23 -5.14
CA GLN A 37 -2.75 16.40 -4.93
C GLN A 37 -3.17 14.92 -4.78
N PRO A 38 -3.37 14.20 -5.90
CA PRO A 38 -3.97 12.87 -5.90
C PRO A 38 -3.23 11.83 -5.05
N ALA A 39 -1.90 11.80 -5.09
CA ALA A 39 -1.10 10.80 -4.38
C ALA A 39 -1.04 11.05 -2.85
N VAL A 40 -1.27 12.29 -2.41
CA VAL A 40 -1.28 12.66 -0.99
C VAL A 40 -2.70 12.52 -0.42
N ALA A 41 -3.68 13.02 -1.17
CA ALA A 41 -5.09 13.12 -0.80
C ALA A 41 -5.33 13.83 0.54
N GLU A 42 -4.52 14.86 0.86
CA GLU A 42 -4.59 15.56 2.15
C GLU A 42 -6.00 16.07 2.44
N HIS A 43 -6.51 15.71 3.62
CA HIS A 43 -7.80 16.15 4.09
C HIS A 43 -7.82 16.18 5.62
N PHE A 44 -8.05 17.36 6.20
CA PHE A 44 -7.99 17.61 7.65
C PHE A 44 -6.68 17.13 8.31
N GLY A 45 -5.55 17.30 7.63
CA GLY A 45 -4.23 16.88 8.13
C GLY A 45 -3.98 15.37 8.09
N GLU A 46 -4.92 14.58 7.55
CA GLU A 46 -4.73 13.16 7.28
C GLU A 46 -4.38 12.96 5.80
N VAL A 47 -3.53 11.97 5.54
CA VAL A 47 -3.03 11.61 4.20
C VAL A 47 -3.09 10.09 4.02
N TRP A 48 -2.78 9.61 2.81
CA TRP A 48 -2.62 8.18 2.57
C TRP A 48 -1.52 7.55 3.45
N GLN A 49 -1.89 6.46 4.13
CA GLN A 49 -1.00 5.63 4.92
C GLN A 49 -0.73 4.34 4.15
N TYR A 50 0.54 4.07 3.88
CA TYR A 50 0.97 2.80 3.32
C TYR A 50 1.07 1.75 4.44
N MET A 51 0.25 0.71 4.36
CA MET A 51 0.07 -0.24 5.46
C MET A 51 0.99 -1.45 5.33
N GLU A 52 1.02 -2.06 4.15
CA GLU A 52 1.76 -3.28 3.87
C GLU A 52 1.68 -3.67 2.38
N THR A 53 2.52 -4.63 2.01
CA THR A 53 2.43 -5.44 0.81
C THR A 53 2.15 -6.88 1.19
N ARG A 54 1.18 -7.51 0.54
CA ARG A 54 0.86 -8.92 0.78
C ARG A 54 1.02 -9.73 -0.50
N GLU A 55 1.62 -10.90 -0.37
CA GLU A 55 1.51 -11.95 -1.37
C GLU A 55 0.08 -12.53 -1.31
N VAL A 56 -0.63 -12.48 -2.43
CA VAL A 56 -1.95 -13.07 -2.60
C VAL A 56 -1.84 -14.18 -3.64
N ARG A 57 -2.27 -15.38 -3.27
CA ARG A 57 -2.41 -16.48 -4.24
C ARG A 57 -3.59 -16.21 -5.15
N MET A 58 -3.33 -16.16 -6.45
CA MET A 58 -4.36 -16.12 -7.48
C MET A 58 -4.66 -17.55 -7.95
N PHE A 59 -5.68 -17.73 -8.79
CA PHE A 59 -6.08 -19.06 -9.29
C PHE A 59 -4.87 -19.84 -9.84
N GLY A 60 -4.68 -21.06 -9.32
CA GLY A 60 -3.56 -21.95 -9.65
C GLY A 60 -2.30 -21.71 -8.80
N LEU A 61 -1.12 -21.85 -9.43
CA LEU A 61 0.20 -21.62 -8.81
C LEU A 61 0.67 -20.16 -8.95
N ARG A 62 -0.16 -19.26 -9.51
CA ARG A 62 0.21 -17.86 -9.70
C ARG A 62 0.08 -17.09 -8.40
N LYS A 63 1.14 -16.39 -8.04
CA LYS A 63 1.19 -15.45 -6.93
C LYS A 63 1.19 -14.03 -7.49
N GLY A 64 0.56 -13.11 -6.79
CA GLY A 64 0.63 -11.68 -7.07
C GLY A 64 0.87 -10.92 -5.77
N TYR A 65 1.50 -9.77 -5.87
CA TYR A 65 1.67 -8.89 -4.72
C TYR A 65 0.67 -7.73 -4.82
N PHE A 66 0.14 -7.31 -3.68
CA PHE A 66 -0.76 -6.18 -3.58
C PHE A 66 -0.32 -5.24 -2.47
N HIS A 67 -0.30 -3.95 -2.77
CA HIS A 67 -0.05 -2.86 -1.84
C HIS A 67 -1.36 -2.37 -1.25
N PHE A 68 -1.39 -2.21 0.08
CA PHE A 68 -2.56 -1.78 0.82
C PHE A 68 -2.34 -0.37 1.36
N PHE A 69 -3.25 0.53 1.00
CA PHE A 69 -3.26 1.91 1.45
C PHE A 69 -4.54 2.19 2.24
N ARG A 70 -4.42 3.01 3.28
CA ARG A 70 -5.54 3.45 4.11
C ARG A 70 -5.56 4.96 4.21
N HIS A 71 -6.74 5.55 4.16
CA HIS A 71 -6.99 6.96 4.46
C HIS A 71 -8.11 7.07 5.49
N ARG A 72 -7.86 7.71 6.63
CA ARG A 72 -8.85 7.77 7.73
C ARG A 72 -10.08 8.60 7.36
N MET A 73 -9.91 9.68 6.60
CA MET A 73 -11.01 10.54 6.18
C MET A 73 -10.77 11.03 4.75
N HIS A 74 -10.95 10.15 3.76
CA HIS A 74 -10.64 10.45 2.36
C HIS A 74 -11.59 11.52 1.81
N PRO A 75 -11.08 12.56 1.11
CA PRO A 75 -11.91 13.68 0.66
C PRO A 75 -13.08 13.29 -0.24
N THR A 76 -12.94 12.24 -1.06
CA THR A 76 -14.02 11.71 -1.93
C THR A 76 -14.57 10.36 -1.48
N GLY A 77 -13.78 9.62 -0.68
CA GLY A 77 -14.04 8.23 -0.32
C GLY A 77 -14.69 8.07 1.05
N GLY A 78 -14.71 9.14 1.84
CA GLY A 78 -15.27 9.15 3.18
C GLY A 78 -14.36 8.52 4.23
N VAL A 79 -14.97 8.08 5.33
CA VAL A 79 -14.25 7.60 6.52
C VAL A 79 -13.70 6.18 6.29
N ASN A 80 -12.47 5.92 6.77
CA ASN A 80 -11.78 4.64 6.71
C ASN A 80 -11.68 4.04 5.29
N TYR A 81 -11.38 4.89 4.31
CA TYR A 81 -11.24 4.48 2.93
C TYR A 81 -9.95 3.68 2.72
N SER A 82 -10.03 2.57 1.98
CA SER A 82 -8.89 1.70 1.74
C SER A 82 -8.80 1.33 0.26
N ILE A 83 -7.59 1.38 -0.29
CA ILE A 83 -7.31 0.99 -1.67
C ILE A 83 -6.31 -0.16 -1.66
N ARG A 84 -6.56 -1.13 -2.53
CA ARG A 84 -5.62 -2.21 -2.84
C ARG A 84 -5.15 -2.05 -4.27
N LEU A 85 -3.84 -1.88 -4.47
CA LEU A 85 -3.23 -1.78 -5.80
C LEU A 85 -2.40 -3.05 -6.07
N PRO A 86 -2.45 -3.61 -7.28
CA PRO A 86 -1.52 -4.66 -7.67
C PRO A 86 -0.10 -4.08 -7.76
N ALA A 87 0.90 -4.88 -7.39
CA ALA A 87 2.30 -4.57 -7.66
C ALA A 87 2.58 -4.55 -9.16
N SER A 88 3.66 -3.89 -9.55
CA SER A 88 4.08 -3.81 -10.95
C SER A 88 4.40 -5.19 -11.53
N LEU A 89 4.34 -5.31 -12.87
CA LEU A 89 4.60 -6.58 -13.55
C LEU A 89 6.01 -7.13 -13.30
N GLN A 90 6.99 -6.24 -13.10
CA GLN A 90 8.39 -6.56 -12.85
C GLN A 90 8.75 -6.48 -11.37
N PHE A 91 7.76 -6.57 -10.48
CA PHE A 91 7.97 -6.41 -9.06
C PHE A 91 8.99 -7.43 -8.52
N ASP A 92 10.10 -6.90 -8.00
CA ASP A 92 11.14 -7.68 -7.36
C ASP A 92 10.86 -7.79 -5.87
N SER A 93 10.49 -9.00 -5.43
CA SER A 93 10.18 -9.26 -4.03
C SER A 93 11.39 -9.14 -3.10
N THR A 94 12.62 -9.06 -3.60
CA THR A 94 13.80 -8.79 -2.77
C THR A 94 13.83 -7.35 -2.23
N THR A 95 13.04 -6.46 -2.83
CA THR A 95 12.82 -5.09 -2.34
C THR A 95 11.90 -5.04 -1.11
N LEU A 96 11.33 -6.18 -0.70
CA LEU A 96 10.49 -6.26 0.48
C LEU A 96 11.34 -6.31 1.75
N ILE A 97 11.01 -5.45 2.70
CA ILE A 97 11.57 -5.42 4.03
C ILE A 97 10.51 -5.82 5.05
N ALA A 98 10.91 -6.64 6.03
CA ALA A 98 10.06 -6.93 7.18
C ALA A 98 10.06 -5.69 8.09
N GLY A 99 8.92 -5.02 8.17
CA GLY A 99 8.69 -3.93 9.10
C GLY A 99 8.12 -4.44 10.42
N PHE A 100 8.63 -3.92 11.53
CA PHE A 100 7.90 -3.83 12.77
C PHE A 100 7.43 -2.39 12.87
N THR A 101 6.12 -2.15 12.90
CA THR A 101 5.61 -0.79 13.08
C THR A 101 6.07 -0.24 14.43
N CYS A 102 7.07 0.63 14.44
CA CYS A 102 7.13 1.69 15.44
C CYS A 102 6.04 2.69 15.05
N TYR A 103 4.90 2.62 15.75
CA TYR A 103 3.99 3.75 15.82
C TYR A 103 4.81 4.93 16.39
N VAL A 104 4.95 6.01 15.61
CA VAL A 104 5.37 7.33 16.11
C VAL A 104 4.18 8.25 16.05
#